data_AF-A0A1V9VBE4-F1
#
_entry.id   AF-A0A1V9VBE4-F1
#
_cell.length_a   1.000
_cell.length_b   1.000
_cell.length_c   1.000
_cell.angle_alpha   90.00
_cell.angle_beta   90.00
_cell.angle_gamma   90.00
#
_symmetry.space_group_name_H-M   'P 1'
#
loop_
_entity.id
_entity.type
_entity.pdbx_description
1 polymer ?
#
loop_
_entity_poly.entity_id
_entity_poly.type
_entity_poly.pdbx_seq_one_letter_code
_entity_poly.pdbx_strand_id
1 'polypeptide(L)'
;MFYSFYYELPSFIQNEKELKLLERDFADYVYRNFKLTLYKNDTLKISSKQYESLDDFKIRIQDRLNEQIDEKIENLKQKFEKENTILEQKISKLFEKLKKEEQDSLSATTNSIISIGTSILGAFFGKSSKTAIVSKVATSSRGVSKALKERSDIKTVQGEIDALQSLQDGLEEKLKIEIEKINDEFNISKYTIEEFFIKPKRTDIYDIKIELLWQEQ
;
A
#
# COMPACT_ATOMS: atom_id res chain seq x y z
N MET A 1 -59.00 -9.77 -49.25
CA MET A 1 -57.86 -9.50 -50.14
C MET A 1 -56.86 -8.71 -49.31
N PHE A 2 -55.76 -9.34 -48.88
CA PHE A 2 -54.73 -8.65 -48.11
C PHE A 2 -53.82 -7.91 -49.08
N TYR A 3 -53.69 -6.59 -48.91
CA TYR A 3 -52.74 -5.77 -49.65
C TYR A 3 -51.46 -5.68 -48.83
N SER A 4 -50.38 -6.29 -49.31
CA SER A 4 -49.04 -6.03 -48.78
C SER A 4 -48.59 -4.65 -49.25
N PHE A 5 -48.39 -3.73 -48.31
CA PHE A 5 -47.74 -2.46 -48.58
C PHE A 5 -46.23 -2.62 -48.38
N TYR A 6 -45.45 -2.25 -49.40
CA TYR A 6 -43.99 -2.20 -49.33
C TYR A 6 -43.55 -0.75 -49.52
N TYR A 7 -42.57 -0.31 -48.76
CA TYR A 7 -41.88 0.95 -49.02
C TYR A 7 -40.99 0.80 -50.26
N GLU A 8 -40.89 1.86 -51.06
CA GLU A 8 -39.96 1.91 -52.19
C GLU A 8 -38.51 1.78 -51.68
N LEU A 9 -37.66 1.05 -52.40
CA LEU A 9 -36.26 0.96 -52.04
C LEU A 9 -35.59 2.34 -52.17
N PRO A 10 -34.83 2.80 -51.15
CA PRO A 10 -34.09 4.04 -51.24
C PRO A 10 -33.14 4.06 -52.44
N SER A 11 -32.97 5.22 -53.06
CA SER A 11 -32.19 5.40 -54.30
C SER A 11 -30.68 5.16 -54.18
N PHE A 12 -30.20 4.78 -52.99
CA PHE A 12 -28.82 4.38 -52.70
C PHE A 12 -28.66 2.87 -52.44
N ILE A 13 -29.72 2.08 -52.64
CA ILE A 13 -29.73 0.61 -52.55
C ILE A 13 -30.48 0.01 -53.76
N GLN A 14 -30.29 0.57 -54.96
CA GLN A 14 -30.95 0.07 -56.18
C GLN A 14 -30.13 -1.00 -56.91
N ASN A 15 -28.81 -1.07 -56.69
CA ASN A 15 -27.94 -2.04 -57.35
C ASN A 15 -26.67 -2.39 -56.55
N GLU A 16 -26.00 -3.47 -56.96
CA GLU A 16 -24.77 -3.97 -56.32
C GLU A 16 -23.62 -2.95 -56.30
N LYS A 17 -23.55 -2.06 -57.30
CA LYS A 17 -22.51 -1.03 -57.38
C LYS A 17 -22.69 0.04 -56.30
N GLU A 18 -23.92 0.42 -55.98
CA GLU A 18 -24.24 1.32 -54.86
C GLU A 18 -23.92 0.68 -53.51
N LEU A 19 -24.25 -0.61 -53.33
CA LEU A 19 -23.88 -1.35 -52.12
C LEU A 19 -22.35 -1.39 -51.91
N LYS A 20 -21.57 -1.65 -52.97
CA LYS A 20 -20.09 -1.60 -52.92
C LYS A 20 -19.52 -0.20 -52.66
N LEU A 21 -20.21 0.85 -53.10
CA LEU A 21 -19.84 2.23 -52.75
C LEU A 21 -20.10 2.49 -51.25
N LEU A 22 -21.25 2.05 -50.74
CA LEU A 22 -21.59 2.19 -49.32
C LEU A 22 -20.65 1.37 -48.41
N GLU A 23 -20.20 0.20 -48.86
CA GLU A 23 -19.22 -0.64 -48.16
C GLU A 23 -17.88 0.09 -47.99
N ARG A 24 -17.36 0.66 -49.10
CA ARG A 24 -16.15 1.48 -49.09
C ARG A 24 -16.31 2.74 -48.24
N ASP A 25 -17.45 3.41 -48.35
CA ASP A 25 -17.68 4.68 -47.65
C ASP A 25 -17.86 4.43 -46.13
N PHE A 26 -18.42 3.28 -45.74
CA PHE A 26 -18.42 2.80 -44.36
C PHE A 26 -17.00 2.41 -43.88
N ALA A 27 -16.19 1.76 -44.71
CA ALA A 27 -14.77 1.49 -44.40
C ALA A 27 -13.99 2.79 -44.12
N ASP A 28 -14.21 3.81 -44.96
CA ASP A 28 -13.64 5.14 -44.82
C ASP A 28 -14.17 5.85 -43.57
N TYR A 29 -15.44 5.68 -43.22
CA TYR A 29 -16.03 6.16 -41.96
C TYR A 29 -15.39 5.50 -40.73
N VAL A 30 -15.23 4.18 -40.73
CA VAL A 30 -14.56 3.43 -39.64
C VAL A 30 -13.12 3.94 -39.47
N TYR A 31 -12.36 4.01 -40.57
CA TYR A 31 -10.98 4.50 -40.59
C TYR A 31 -10.80 5.93 -40.03
N ARG A 32 -11.77 6.81 -40.29
CA ARG A 32 -11.71 8.22 -39.88
C ARG A 32 -12.14 8.45 -38.43
N ASN A 33 -13.17 7.74 -37.97
CA ASN A 33 -13.87 8.06 -36.73
C ASN A 33 -13.54 7.13 -35.56
N PHE A 34 -13.13 5.88 -35.82
CA PHE A 34 -12.82 4.95 -34.74
C PHE A 34 -11.37 5.10 -34.26
N LYS A 35 -11.21 5.11 -32.95
CA LYS A 35 -9.92 5.05 -32.26
C LYS A 35 -10.06 4.13 -31.04
N LEU A 36 -9.09 3.24 -30.83
CA LEU A 36 -8.95 2.54 -29.57
C LEU A 36 -8.17 3.46 -28.63
N THR A 37 -8.89 4.08 -27.70
CA THR A 37 -8.28 4.87 -26.62
C THR A 37 -7.67 3.90 -25.59
N LEU A 38 -6.45 4.18 -25.16
CA LEU A 38 -5.69 3.42 -24.18
C LEU A 38 -4.98 4.38 -23.23
N TYR A 39 -4.58 3.87 -22.08
CA TYR A 39 -3.88 4.63 -21.05
C TYR A 39 -2.52 4.01 -20.77
N LYS A 40 -1.54 4.82 -20.37
CA LYS A 40 -0.23 4.34 -19.90
C LYS A 40 0.26 5.13 -18.70
N ASN A 41 1.08 4.48 -17.88
CA ASN A 41 1.94 5.13 -16.91
C ASN A 41 3.38 4.64 -17.15
N ASP A 42 4.24 5.54 -17.63
CA ASP A 42 5.61 5.20 -18.05
C ASP A 42 6.52 4.88 -16.86
N THR A 43 6.25 5.45 -15.68
CA THR A 43 7.00 5.20 -14.44
C THR A 43 6.88 3.75 -13.98
N LEU A 44 5.65 3.22 -13.94
CA LEU A 44 5.34 1.82 -13.61
C LEU A 44 5.43 0.88 -14.82
N LYS A 45 5.68 1.42 -16.03
CA LYS A 45 5.77 0.69 -17.30
C LYS A 45 4.54 -0.19 -17.58
N ILE A 46 3.36 0.34 -17.26
CA ILE A 46 2.08 -0.35 -17.39
C ILE A 46 1.15 0.38 -18.37
N SER A 47 0.48 -0.38 -19.23
CA SER A 47 -0.50 0.10 -20.21
C SER A 47 -1.86 -0.56 -20.01
N SER A 48 -2.94 0.12 -20.37
CA SER A 48 -4.30 -0.39 -20.22
C SER A 48 -4.57 -1.58 -21.14
N LYS A 49 -5.55 -2.40 -20.77
CA LYS A 49 -6.12 -3.42 -21.66
C LYS A 49 -7.01 -2.73 -22.70
N GLN A 50 -7.37 -3.49 -23.74
CA GLN A 50 -8.37 -3.06 -24.71
C GLN A 50 -9.71 -2.82 -23.99
N TYR A 51 -10.36 -1.70 -24.28
CA TYR A 51 -11.66 -1.31 -23.71
C TYR A 51 -11.71 -1.16 -22.18
N GLU A 52 -10.56 -1.11 -21.51
CA GLU A 52 -10.48 -0.82 -20.07
C GLU A 52 -10.84 0.64 -19.80
N SER A 53 -11.67 0.91 -18.79
CA SER A 53 -11.99 2.29 -18.42
C SER A 53 -10.77 2.96 -17.75
N LEU A 54 -10.77 4.30 -17.73
CA LEU A 54 -9.73 5.05 -17.03
C LEU A 54 -9.72 4.71 -15.53
N ASP A 55 -10.88 4.44 -14.93
CA ASP A 55 -10.99 4.18 -13.50
C ASP A 55 -10.59 2.75 -13.15
N ASP A 56 -10.89 1.75 -14.00
CA ASP A 56 -10.34 0.39 -13.85
C ASP A 56 -8.80 0.39 -13.96
N PHE A 57 -8.26 1.19 -14.89
CA PHE A 57 -6.81 1.34 -15.04
C PHE A 57 -6.17 2.05 -13.83
N LYS A 58 -6.83 3.03 -13.22
CA LYS A 58 -6.41 3.66 -11.95
C LYS A 58 -6.41 2.66 -10.79
N ILE A 59 -7.46 1.85 -10.64
CA ILE A 59 -7.51 0.79 -9.61
C ILE A 59 -6.31 -0.13 -9.76
N ARG A 60 -6.05 -0.61 -10.98
CA ARG A 60 -4.92 -1.50 -11.25
C ARG A 60 -3.54 -0.84 -11.05
N ILE A 61 -3.44 0.48 -11.22
CA ILE A 61 -2.25 1.25 -10.81
C ILE A 61 -2.13 1.28 -9.29
N GLN A 62 -3.22 1.57 -8.57
CA GLN A 62 -3.24 1.58 -7.11
C GLN A 62 -2.84 0.22 -6.52
N ASP A 63 -3.32 -0.89 -7.09
CA ASP A 63 -2.92 -2.25 -6.69
C ASP A 63 -1.40 -2.45 -6.83
N ARG A 64 -0.81 -2.03 -7.97
CA ARG A 64 0.65 -2.09 -8.20
C ARG A 64 1.46 -1.19 -7.29
N LEU A 65 0.89 -0.08 -6.81
CA LEU A 65 1.52 0.79 -5.82
C LEU A 65 1.44 0.14 -4.43
N ASN A 66 0.30 -0.43 -4.05
CA ASN A 66 0.10 -1.15 -2.80
C ASN A 66 1.04 -2.37 -2.69
N GLU A 67 1.19 -3.17 -3.74
CA GLU A 67 2.16 -4.29 -3.80
C GLU A 67 3.59 -3.84 -3.45
N GLN A 68 4.02 -2.68 -3.97
CA GLN A 68 5.34 -2.11 -3.69
C GLN A 68 5.43 -1.50 -2.29
N ILE A 69 4.38 -0.84 -1.81
CA ILE A 69 4.30 -0.31 -0.43
C ILE A 69 4.45 -1.46 0.57
N ASP A 70 3.69 -2.55 0.39
CA ASP A 70 3.72 -3.73 1.27
C ASP A 70 5.12 -4.38 1.27
N GLU A 71 5.74 -4.56 0.10
CA GLU A 71 7.11 -5.09 0.01
C GLU A 71 8.13 -4.18 0.74
N LYS A 72 8.03 -2.86 0.57
CA LYS A 72 8.93 -1.89 1.19
C LYS A 72 8.73 -1.82 2.70
N ILE A 73 7.48 -1.80 3.17
CA ILE A 73 7.13 -1.79 4.58
C ILE A 73 7.58 -3.09 5.26
N GLU A 74 7.39 -4.26 4.63
CA GLU A 74 7.83 -5.54 5.20
C GLU A 74 9.37 -5.63 5.30
N ASN A 75 10.08 -5.20 4.26
CA ASN A 75 11.55 -5.10 4.30
C ASN A 75 12.07 -4.09 5.35
N LEU A 76 11.34 -3.00 5.57
CA LEU A 76 11.64 -2.02 6.62
C LEU A 76 11.38 -2.62 8.01
N LYS A 77 10.23 -3.28 8.19
CA LYS A 77 9.83 -3.97 9.41
C LYS A 77 10.88 -4.99 9.85
N GLN A 78 11.32 -5.88 8.96
CA GLN A 78 12.33 -6.90 9.28
C GLN A 78 13.70 -6.35 9.68
N LYS A 79 14.05 -5.11 9.27
CA LYS A 79 15.26 -4.43 9.74
C LYS A 79 15.08 -3.93 11.18
N PHE A 80 13.95 -3.27 11.44
CA PHE A 80 13.65 -2.70 12.75
C PHE A 80 13.34 -3.78 13.81
N GLU A 81 12.75 -4.93 13.45
CA GLU A 81 12.59 -6.09 14.37
C GLU A 81 13.95 -6.60 14.86
N LYS A 82 14.96 -6.66 13.97
CA LYS A 82 16.33 -7.07 14.33
C LYS A 82 17.01 -6.07 15.26
N GLU A 83 16.88 -4.77 14.99
CA GLU A 83 17.43 -3.72 15.88
C GLU A 83 16.74 -3.72 17.25
N ASN A 84 15.41 -3.86 17.27
CA ASN A 84 14.61 -3.90 18.50
C ASN A 84 14.93 -5.12 19.38
N THR A 85 14.99 -6.32 18.80
CA THR A 85 15.30 -7.54 19.58
C THR A 85 16.69 -7.48 20.24
N ILE A 86 17.65 -6.75 19.66
CA ILE A 86 18.95 -6.49 20.28
C ILE A 86 18.83 -5.54 21.49
N LEU A 87 17.97 -4.53 21.42
CA LEU A 87 17.69 -3.64 22.56
C LEU A 87 16.95 -4.39 23.68
N GLU A 88 15.88 -5.14 23.36
CA GLU A 88 15.13 -5.97 24.30
C GLU A 88 16.03 -6.97 25.04
N GLN A 89 16.95 -7.64 24.32
CA GLN A 89 17.91 -8.56 24.95
C GLN A 89 18.89 -7.86 25.90
N LYS A 90 19.28 -6.61 25.63
CA LYS A 90 20.12 -5.82 26.55
C LYS A 90 19.33 -5.38 27.78
N ILE A 91 18.14 -4.84 27.57
CA ILE A 91 17.21 -4.40 28.62
C ILE A 91 16.90 -5.57 29.57
N SER A 92 16.57 -6.75 29.03
CA SER A 92 16.30 -7.96 29.82
C SER A 92 17.48 -8.36 30.72
N LYS A 93 18.71 -8.37 30.18
CA LYS A 93 19.93 -8.65 30.96
C LYS A 93 20.19 -7.62 32.06
N LEU A 94 19.90 -6.34 31.81
CA LEU A 94 20.00 -5.30 32.84
C LEU A 94 18.93 -5.46 33.93
N PHE A 95 17.71 -5.88 33.59
CA PHE A 95 16.70 -6.22 34.59
C PHE A 95 17.08 -7.43 35.44
N GLU A 96 17.66 -8.48 34.85
CA GLU A 96 18.21 -9.62 35.62
C GLU A 96 19.33 -9.18 36.58
N LYS A 97 20.23 -8.30 36.11
CA LYS A 97 21.29 -7.71 36.95
C LYS A 97 20.72 -6.85 38.08
N LEU A 98 19.80 -5.94 37.77
CA LEU A 98 19.16 -5.04 38.75
C LEU A 98 18.43 -5.86 39.83
N LYS A 99 17.64 -6.86 39.44
CA LYS A 99 16.95 -7.75 40.37
C LYS A 99 17.91 -8.50 41.29
N LYS A 100 19.09 -8.90 40.79
CA LYS A 100 20.12 -9.52 41.62
C LYS A 100 20.73 -8.52 42.62
N GLU A 101 21.08 -7.32 42.18
CA GLU A 101 21.62 -6.26 43.05
C GLU A 101 20.61 -5.84 44.13
N GLU A 102 19.31 -5.81 43.82
CA GLU A 102 18.24 -5.58 44.79
C GLU A 102 18.09 -6.73 45.81
N GLN A 103 18.32 -7.98 45.40
CA GLN A 103 18.27 -9.16 46.29
C GLN A 103 19.50 -9.29 47.19
N ASP A 104 20.69 -8.97 46.66
CA ASP A 104 21.95 -9.05 47.40
C ASP A 104 22.07 -7.91 48.45
N SER A 105 21.36 -6.78 48.27
CA SER A 105 21.26 -5.75 49.32
C SER A 105 20.28 -6.18 50.42
N LEU A 106 20.85 -6.64 51.56
CA LEU A 106 20.17 -7.02 52.80
C LEU A 106 19.28 -5.92 53.45
N SER A 107 19.13 -4.76 52.81
CA SER A 107 18.35 -3.62 53.26
C SER A 107 17.14 -3.31 52.38
N ALA A 108 16.59 -4.34 51.70
CA ALA A 108 15.47 -4.32 50.76
C ALA A 108 14.22 -3.55 51.24
N THR A 109 14.29 -2.22 51.12
CA THR A 109 13.24 -1.25 51.43
C THR A 109 12.89 -0.45 50.18
N THR A 110 13.15 -1.04 49.00
CA THR A 110 13.12 -0.38 47.69
C THR A 110 12.06 -1.06 46.84
N ASN A 111 10.87 -0.48 46.77
CA ASN A 111 9.73 -1.01 46.00
C ASN A 111 9.86 -0.75 44.47
N SER A 112 11.06 -0.87 43.91
CA SER A 112 11.36 -0.50 42.51
C SER A 112 11.11 -1.64 41.52
N ILE A 113 9.91 -2.24 41.56
CA ILE A 113 9.48 -3.17 40.50
C ILE A 113 9.16 -2.36 39.24
N ILE A 114 10.19 -2.15 38.41
CA ILE A 114 10.05 -1.61 37.06
C ILE A 114 9.41 -2.72 36.22
N SER A 115 8.13 -2.56 35.84
CA SER A 115 7.47 -3.54 34.98
C SER A 115 7.91 -3.39 33.53
N ILE A 116 8.09 -4.50 32.82
CA ILE A 116 8.38 -4.55 31.39
C ILE A 116 7.28 -3.79 30.61
N GLY A 117 7.65 -2.67 30.00
CA GLY A 117 6.82 -2.01 28.99
C GLY A 117 6.86 -2.83 27.70
N THR A 118 5.69 -3.19 27.15
CA THR A 118 5.62 -3.86 25.85
C THR A 118 5.66 -2.81 24.74
N SER A 119 6.73 -2.81 23.96
CA SER A 119 6.95 -1.89 22.83
C SER A 119 5.79 -1.97 21.82
N ILE A 120 5.36 -0.81 21.31
CA ILE A 120 4.29 -0.68 20.30
C ILE A 120 4.70 -1.35 18.98
N LEU A 121 6.01 -1.53 18.74
CA LEU A 121 6.53 -2.42 17.69
C LEU A 121 5.83 -3.78 17.61
N GLY A 122 5.46 -4.39 18.74
CA GLY A 122 4.70 -5.66 18.76
C GLY A 122 3.36 -5.57 18.03
N ALA A 123 2.70 -4.40 18.03
CA ALA A 123 1.46 -4.17 17.30
C ALA A 123 1.68 -4.00 15.78
N PHE A 124 2.81 -3.42 15.35
CA PHE A 124 3.15 -3.28 13.93
C PHE A 124 3.63 -4.59 13.28
N PHE A 125 4.20 -5.50 14.06
CA PHE A 125 4.79 -6.76 13.57
C PHE A 125 3.82 -7.96 13.48
N GLY A 126 2.53 -7.79 13.80
CA GLY A 126 1.47 -8.77 13.51
C GLY A 126 1.52 -10.11 14.27
N LYS A 127 2.64 -10.47 14.89
CA LYS A 127 2.74 -11.61 15.82
C LYS A 127 1.93 -11.29 17.08
N SER A 128 0.88 -12.07 17.30
CA SER A 128 0.02 -11.98 18.49
C SER A 128 0.71 -12.48 19.76
N SER A 129 1.65 -11.70 20.30
CA SER A 129 2.02 -11.81 21.71
C SER A 129 0.84 -11.33 22.56
N LYS A 130 0.10 -12.28 23.15
CA LYS A 130 -1.15 -12.06 23.92
C LYS A 130 -0.92 -11.41 25.30
N THR A 131 -0.07 -10.39 25.38
CA THR A 131 0.35 -9.77 26.65
C THR A 131 0.54 -8.26 26.50
N ALA A 132 -0.47 -7.56 25.96
CA ALA A 132 -0.52 -6.11 26.06
C ALA A 132 -0.83 -5.70 27.52
N ILE A 133 0.20 -5.53 28.34
CA ILE A 133 0.08 -4.96 29.68
C ILE A 133 0.47 -3.48 29.60
N VAL A 134 -0.55 -2.63 29.51
CA VAL A 134 -0.39 -1.18 29.60
C VAL A 134 -0.21 -0.80 31.07
N SER A 135 1.04 -0.67 31.51
CA SER A 135 1.40 -0.20 32.86
C SER A 135 1.72 1.29 32.86
N LYS A 136 0.88 2.08 33.56
CA LYS A 136 1.09 3.51 33.78
C LYS A 136 2.17 3.71 34.85
N VAL A 137 3.33 4.26 34.49
CA VAL A 137 4.44 4.49 35.43
C VAL A 137 4.02 5.47 36.52
N ALA A 138 4.13 5.05 37.78
CA ALA A 138 3.85 5.87 38.96
C ALA A 138 5.15 6.28 39.66
N THR A 139 5.57 7.52 39.45
CA THR A 139 6.72 8.11 40.16
C THR A 139 6.40 8.24 41.65
N SER A 140 7.11 7.51 42.51
CA SER A 140 7.09 7.76 43.96
C SER A 140 8.50 7.83 44.53
N SER A 141 8.73 8.78 45.43
CA SER A 141 10.04 9.07 46.00
C SER A 141 9.93 9.24 47.52
N ARG A 142 10.90 8.66 48.25
CA ARG A 142 11.56 9.13 49.49
C ARG A 142 12.09 7.96 50.32
N GLY A 143 13.31 8.10 50.86
CA GLY A 143 13.87 7.15 51.83
C GLY A 143 15.40 7.23 51.95
N VAL A 144 15.89 7.82 53.04
CA VAL A 144 17.33 7.92 53.41
C VAL A 144 17.57 6.83 54.49
N SER A 145 18.69 6.10 54.58
CA SER A 145 20.10 6.52 54.44
C SER A 145 21.05 5.34 54.11
N LYS A 146 22.34 5.50 54.44
CA LYS A 146 23.39 4.46 54.66
C LYS A 146 23.84 3.56 53.50
N ALA A 147 23.08 3.42 52.42
CA ALA A 147 23.44 2.60 51.25
C ALA A 147 24.03 3.41 50.08
N LEU A 148 24.96 4.35 50.31
CA LEU A 148 25.42 5.29 49.26
C LEU A 148 26.09 4.63 48.05
N LYS A 149 26.79 3.51 48.24
CA LYS A 149 27.50 2.80 47.15
C LYS A 149 26.56 1.86 46.37
N GLU A 150 25.84 0.98 47.07
CA GLU A 150 24.81 0.11 46.46
C GLU A 150 23.70 0.90 45.75
N ARG A 151 23.28 2.06 46.29
CA ARG A 151 22.36 2.97 45.58
C ARG A 151 22.98 3.68 44.38
N SER A 152 24.32 3.72 44.27
CA SER A 152 24.99 4.25 43.08
C SER A 152 24.98 3.22 41.95
N ASP A 153 25.26 1.96 42.29
CA ASP A 153 25.31 0.87 41.32
C ASP A 153 23.90 0.59 40.75
N ILE A 154 22.88 0.45 41.61
CA ILE A 154 21.47 0.30 41.21
C ILE A 154 21.00 1.48 40.33
N LYS A 155 21.33 2.73 40.70
CA LYS A 155 21.00 3.92 39.88
C LYS A 155 21.69 3.92 38.53
N THR A 156 22.90 3.38 38.44
CA THR A 156 23.65 3.30 37.18
C THR A 156 22.97 2.30 36.24
N VAL A 157 22.63 1.10 36.73
CA VAL A 157 21.89 0.09 35.97
C VAL A 157 20.51 0.60 35.53
N GLN A 158 19.80 1.32 36.40
CA GLN A 158 18.52 1.91 36.07
C GLN A 158 18.65 3.01 34.99
N GLY A 159 19.67 3.86 35.05
CA GLY A 159 19.96 4.85 34.00
C GLY A 159 20.35 4.21 32.66
N GLU A 160 21.02 3.05 32.66
CA GLU A 160 21.29 2.27 31.45
C GLU A 160 20.00 1.69 30.84
N ILE A 161 19.05 1.23 31.67
CA ILE A 161 17.73 0.77 31.23
C ILE A 161 16.93 1.92 30.61
N ASP A 162 16.81 3.06 31.31
CA ASP A 162 16.09 4.25 30.83
C ASP A 162 16.67 4.76 29.49
N ALA A 163 17.99 4.71 29.31
CA ALA A 163 18.66 5.09 28.08
C ALA A 163 18.37 4.11 26.92
N LEU A 164 18.34 2.80 27.17
CA LEU A 164 17.99 1.80 26.15
C LEU A 164 16.51 1.86 25.77
N GLN A 165 15.61 2.15 26.72
CA GLN A 165 14.20 2.41 26.44
C GLN A 165 14.02 3.67 25.59
N SER A 166 14.73 4.76 25.91
CA SER A 166 14.71 5.98 25.09
C SER A 166 15.19 5.74 23.64
N LEU A 167 16.14 4.80 23.44
CA LEU A 167 16.57 4.37 22.10
C LEU A 167 15.52 3.50 21.39
N GLN A 168 14.75 2.69 22.13
CA GLN A 168 13.65 1.89 21.62
C GLN A 168 12.48 2.79 21.16
N ASP A 169 12.11 3.80 21.95
CA ASP A 169 11.12 4.81 21.58
C ASP A 169 11.55 5.60 20.33
N GLY A 170 12.83 5.97 20.25
CA GLY A 170 13.40 6.64 19.08
C GLY A 170 13.40 5.75 17.81
N LEU A 171 13.56 4.43 17.98
CA LEU A 171 13.46 3.45 16.90
C LEU A 171 12.01 3.31 16.40
N GLU A 172 11.03 3.35 17.31
CA GLU A 172 9.60 3.38 16.96
C GLU A 172 9.20 4.61 16.14
N GLU A 173 9.61 5.80 16.58
CA GLU A 173 9.27 7.03 15.87
C GLU A 173 9.91 7.09 14.48
N LYS A 174 11.17 6.64 14.38
CA LYS A 174 11.85 6.50 13.09
C LYS A 174 11.12 5.51 12.16
N LEU A 175 10.58 4.40 12.68
CA LEU A 175 9.81 3.44 11.87
C LEU A 175 8.55 4.10 11.27
N LYS A 176 7.80 4.88 12.07
CA LYS A 176 6.61 5.61 11.59
C LYS A 176 6.97 6.59 10.48
N ILE A 177 7.99 7.40 10.70
CA ILE A 177 8.47 8.41 9.72
C ILE A 177 8.89 7.74 8.40
N GLU A 178 9.60 6.61 8.44
CA GLU A 178 9.97 5.88 7.22
C GLU A 178 8.77 5.22 6.52
N ILE A 179 7.75 4.73 7.27
CA ILE A 179 6.49 4.24 6.69
C ILE A 179 5.71 5.37 6.02
N GLU A 180 5.62 6.55 6.64
CA GLU A 180 4.95 7.72 6.06
C GLU A 180 5.64 8.18 4.76
N LYS A 181 6.99 8.17 4.72
CA LYS A 181 7.75 8.44 3.49
C LYS A 181 7.43 7.46 2.37
N ILE A 182 7.35 6.15 2.67
CA ILE A 182 6.98 5.13 1.68
C ILE A 182 5.56 5.42 1.14
N ASN A 183 4.59 5.67 2.01
CA ASN A 183 3.21 5.96 1.61
C ASN A 183 3.11 7.25 0.76
N ASP A 184 3.90 8.28 1.07
CA ASP A 184 3.95 9.49 0.25
C ASP A 184 4.67 9.25 -1.09
N GLU A 185 5.80 8.53 -1.12
CA GLU A 185 6.54 8.18 -2.35
C GLU A 185 5.62 7.49 -3.37
N PHE A 186 4.85 6.50 -2.92
CA PHE A 186 3.96 5.68 -3.76
C PHE A 186 2.53 6.22 -3.88
N ASN A 187 2.27 7.50 -3.55
CA ASN A 187 0.96 8.12 -3.72
C ASN A 187 0.60 8.25 -5.22
N ILE A 188 -0.52 7.63 -5.64
CA ILE A 188 -1.01 7.64 -7.03
C ILE A 188 -1.09 9.03 -7.68
N SER A 189 -1.28 10.09 -6.89
CA SER A 189 -1.30 11.49 -7.38
C SER A 189 0.03 11.93 -8.01
N LYS A 190 1.14 11.24 -7.72
CA LYS A 190 2.48 11.46 -8.31
C LYS A 190 2.68 10.67 -9.61
N TYR A 191 1.76 9.78 -9.98
CA TYR A 191 1.87 8.88 -11.12
C TYR A 191 0.97 9.35 -12.28
N THR A 192 1.51 10.19 -13.16
CA THR A 192 0.80 10.69 -14.35
C THR A 192 0.25 9.56 -15.22
N ILE A 193 -1.04 9.61 -15.54
CA ILE A 193 -1.66 8.72 -16.51
C ILE A 193 -1.79 9.48 -17.84
N GLU A 194 -1.23 8.93 -18.90
CA GLU A 194 -1.31 9.50 -20.25
C GLU A 194 -2.33 8.74 -21.10
N GLU A 195 -3.27 9.47 -21.71
CA GLU A 195 -4.13 8.94 -22.77
C GLU A 195 -3.37 8.92 -24.10
N PHE A 196 -3.42 7.79 -24.80
CA PHE A 196 -3.02 7.69 -26.20
C PHE A 196 -4.08 6.90 -26.99
N PHE A 197 -3.97 6.91 -28.31
CA PHE A 197 -4.93 6.21 -29.15
C PHE A 197 -4.26 5.46 -30.29
N ILE A 198 -4.83 4.29 -30.61
CA ILE A 198 -4.48 3.51 -31.79
C ILE A 198 -5.62 3.67 -32.80
N LYS A 199 -5.30 4.13 -34.01
CA LYS A 199 -6.24 4.13 -35.14
C LYS A 199 -6.14 2.81 -35.90
N PRO A 200 -7.26 2.24 -36.40
CA PRO A 200 -7.19 1.09 -37.29
C PRO A 200 -6.43 1.46 -38.57
N LYS A 201 -5.60 0.56 -39.11
CA LYS A 201 -5.10 0.73 -40.47
C LYS A 201 -6.20 0.33 -41.45
N ARG A 202 -6.12 0.81 -42.69
CA ARG A 202 -7.03 0.37 -43.76
C ARG A 202 -6.99 -1.14 -44.01
N THR A 203 -5.85 -1.78 -43.76
CA THR A 203 -5.68 -3.25 -43.83
C THR A 203 -6.41 -4.01 -42.73
N ASP A 204 -6.71 -3.34 -41.62
CA ASP A 204 -7.30 -3.93 -40.42
C ASP A 204 -8.84 -3.79 -40.43
N ILE A 205 -9.38 -3.22 -41.53
CA ILE A 205 -10.81 -3.03 -41.80
C ILE A 205 -11.17 -3.96 -42.96
N TYR A 206 -11.77 -5.10 -42.63
CA TYR A 206 -12.13 -6.17 -43.57
C TYR A 206 -13.47 -6.82 -43.13
N ASP A 207 -13.99 -7.74 -43.94
CA ASP A 207 -15.28 -8.43 -43.72
C ASP A 207 -16.48 -7.50 -43.46
N ILE A 208 -16.49 -6.31 -44.06
CA ILE A 208 -17.65 -5.41 -44.01
C ILE A 208 -18.82 -6.07 -44.74
N LYS A 209 -19.95 -6.14 -44.06
CA LYS A 209 -21.22 -6.58 -44.64
C LYS A 209 -22.23 -5.45 -44.59
N ILE A 210 -22.90 -5.24 -45.70
CA ILE A 210 -24.06 -4.36 -45.82
C ILE A 210 -25.21 -5.22 -46.30
N GLU A 211 -26.25 -5.29 -45.47
CA GLU A 211 -27.40 -6.15 -45.66
C GLU A 211 -28.67 -5.30 -45.57
N LEU A 212 -29.64 -5.57 -46.44
CA LEU A 212 -30.93 -4.89 -46.44
C LEU A 212 -31.88 -5.62 -45.48
N LEU A 213 -32.13 -5.02 -44.31
CA LEU A 213 -33.10 -5.53 -43.35
C LEU A 213 -34.49 -4.96 -43.64
N TRP A 214 -35.44 -5.83 -43.95
CA TRP A 214 -36.87 -5.50 -43.94
C TRP A 214 -37.40 -5.71 -42.52
N GLN A 215 -37.93 -4.65 -41.92
CA GLN A 215 -38.61 -4.72 -40.63
C GLN A 215 -40.13 -4.61 -40.86
N GLU A 216 -40.89 -5.59 -40.36
CA GLU A 216 -42.34 -5.49 -40.27
C GLU A 216 -42.73 -4.44 -39.20
N GLN A 217 -43.76 -3.64 -39.48
CA GLN A 217 -44.35 -2.66 -38.55
C GLN A 217 -45.63 -3.21 -37.92
#